data_AF-A0A6M2CKT2-F1
#
_entry.id   AF-A0A6M2CKT2-F1
#
_cell.length_a   1.000
_cell.length_b   1.000
_cell.length_c   1.000
_cell.angle_alpha   90.00
_cell.angle_beta   90.00
_cell.angle_gamma   90.00
#
_symmetry.space_group_name_H-M   'P 1'
#
loop_
_entity.id
_entity.type
_entity.pdbx_description
1 polymer ?
#
loop_
_entity_poly.entity_id
_entity_poly.type
_entity_poly.pdbx_seq_one_letter_code
_entity_poly.pdbx_strand_id
1 'polypeptide(L)'
;MKEIENKSFEMRDPKDVFFFVSAMDVCHNHLLDKDLAYKVHELLNYGTNYNMIGDSFKESIYYQNFFKLLCSTENIDVFFDMYNKYVPNIYTPEPSVVCDILEAVDLNDAIHYVPQLWTDIVLFNHHERTNVIKAMLAVMAKAKRPEDIQKQLSRIAIDINERCDMPQTRRRLQPIEWTGQMFGDIMTVFLNTRDGLPDAWSVMQKLDREQQRILGYPSQECLKNFAQAALNKKDEEKAFFCARYAAEIGFTDVGEHLRQGENFDKLSDKLKDKLKELLDTTVLGSSED
;
A
#
# COMPACT_ATOMS: atom_id res chain seq x y z
N MET A 1 12.07 -35.28 9.24
CA MET A 1 13.29 -34.61 8.73
C MET A 1 14.58 -35.34 9.08
N LYS A 2 14.88 -35.67 10.36
CA LYS A 2 16.17 -36.25 10.76
C LYS A 2 16.65 -37.47 9.95
N GLU A 3 15.74 -38.32 9.47
CA GLU A 3 16.08 -39.53 8.70
C GLU A 3 16.38 -39.26 7.21
N ILE A 4 15.98 -38.11 6.69
CA ILE A 4 16.06 -37.76 5.26
C ILE A 4 16.94 -36.54 4.99
N GLU A 5 17.35 -35.82 6.04
CA GLU A 5 18.23 -34.66 5.96
C GLU A 5 19.57 -35.01 5.31
N ASN A 6 20.09 -34.09 4.49
CA ASN A 6 21.35 -34.25 3.75
C ASN A 6 21.42 -35.52 2.89
N LYS A 7 20.28 -35.96 2.35
CA LYS A 7 20.21 -37.07 1.39
C LYS A 7 19.66 -36.57 0.07
N SER A 8 20.22 -37.11 -1.02
CA SER A 8 19.69 -36.91 -2.37
C SER A 8 18.74 -38.07 -2.70
N PHE A 9 17.66 -37.76 -3.39
CA PHE A 9 16.65 -38.72 -3.82
C PHE A 9 16.44 -38.60 -5.34
N GLU A 10 15.97 -39.69 -5.92
CA GLU A 10 15.60 -39.79 -7.32
C GLU A 10 14.10 -40.09 -7.39
N MET A 11 13.43 -39.57 -8.42
CA MET A 11 12.01 -39.84 -8.66
C MET A 11 11.82 -41.34 -8.95
N ARG A 12 10.94 -41.99 -8.18
CA ARG A 12 10.57 -43.42 -8.33
C ARG A 12 9.12 -43.61 -8.72
N ASP A 13 8.25 -42.71 -8.25
CA ASP A 13 6.84 -42.63 -8.62
C ASP A 13 6.56 -41.27 -9.25
N PRO A 14 5.72 -41.18 -10.31
CA PRO A 14 5.31 -39.90 -10.88
C PRO A 14 4.68 -38.92 -9.86
N LYS A 15 4.20 -39.41 -8.71
CA LYS A 15 3.65 -38.59 -7.62
C LYS A 15 4.70 -38.04 -6.65
N ASP A 16 5.97 -38.45 -6.75
CA ASP A 16 7.02 -37.93 -5.87
C ASP A 16 7.18 -36.40 -6.01
N VAL A 17 6.79 -35.84 -7.16
CA VAL A 17 6.78 -34.39 -7.42
C VAL A 17 5.85 -33.58 -6.50
N PHE A 18 4.92 -34.23 -5.80
CA PHE A 18 4.00 -33.55 -4.88
C PHE A 18 4.59 -33.38 -3.48
N PHE A 19 5.67 -34.09 -3.14
CA PHE A 19 6.20 -34.13 -1.77
C PHE A 19 6.52 -32.73 -1.22
N PHE A 20 7.33 -31.95 -1.94
CA PHE A 20 7.77 -30.64 -1.45
C PHE A 20 6.64 -29.63 -1.35
N VAL A 21 5.74 -29.60 -2.34
CA VAL A 21 4.57 -28.73 -2.33
C VAL A 21 3.67 -29.06 -1.13
N SER A 22 3.34 -30.33 -0.92
CA SER A 22 2.51 -30.77 0.21
C SER A 22 3.20 -30.56 1.56
N ALA A 23 4.50 -30.80 1.65
CA ALA A 23 5.26 -30.57 2.88
C ALA A 23 5.26 -29.09 3.26
N MET A 24 5.51 -28.20 2.30
CA MET A 24 5.51 -26.76 2.54
C MET A 24 4.11 -26.21 2.84
N ASP A 25 3.09 -26.74 2.18
CA ASP A 25 1.69 -26.45 2.49
C ASP A 25 1.33 -26.81 3.94
N VAL A 26 1.76 -27.98 4.43
CA VAL A 26 1.59 -28.37 5.83
C VAL A 26 2.36 -27.44 6.78
N CYS A 27 3.59 -27.04 6.44
CA CYS A 27 4.35 -26.10 7.25
C CYS A 27 3.63 -24.75 7.38
N HIS A 28 3.08 -24.24 6.28
CA HIS A 28 2.40 -22.96 6.21
C HIS A 28 0.98 -22.99 6.80
N ASN A 29 0.09 -23.80 6.24
CA ASN A 29 -1.35 -23.74 6.52
C ASN A 29 -1.78 -24.55 7.75
N HIS A 30 -0.96 -25.48 8.24
CA HIS A 30 -1.34 -26.38 9.33
C HIS A 30 -0.49 -26.26 10.59
N LEU A 31 0.81 -25.98 10.44
CA LEU A 31 1.74 -25.94 11.58
C LEU A 31 2.21 -24.54 11.94
N LEU A 32 2.25 -23.61 10.97
CA LEU A 32 2.92 -22.32 11.09
C LEU A 32 4.37 -22.46 11.63
N ASP A 33 5.07 -23.52 11.19
CA ASP A 33 6.39 -23.89 11.71
C ASP A 33 7.48 -23.53 10.69
N LYS A 34 8.13 -22.38 10.92
CA LYS A 34 9.21 -21.89 10.06
C LYS A 34 10.46 -22.75 10.12
N ASP A 35 10.80 -23.33 11.27
CA ASP A 35 12.02 -24.13 11.42
C ASP A 35 11.89 -25.43 10.63
N LEU A 36 10.69 -26.01 10.60
CA LEU A 36 10.39 -27.14 9.73
C LEU A 36 10.41 -26.74 8.24
N ALA A 37 9.84 -25.58 7.90
CA ALA A 37 9.88 -25.07 6.53
C ALA A 37 11.31 -24.88 6.01
N TYR A 38 12.21 -24.32 6.83
CA TYR A 38 13.63 -24.20 6.50
C TYR A 38 14.27 -25.57 6.24
N LYS A 39 14.00 -26.57 7.07
CA LYS A 39 14.52 -27.94 6.84
C LYS A 39 14.01 -28.54 5.54
N VAL A 40 12.72 -28.34 5.22
CA VAL A 40 12.14 -28.79 3.93
C VAL A 40 12.82 -28.07 2.77
N HIS A 41 13.07 -26.78 2.92
CA HIS A 41 13.75 -25.96 1.93
C HIS A 41 15.22 -26.34 1.73
N GLU A 42 15.96 -26.61 2.80
CA GLU A 42 17.33 -27.13 2.73
C GLU A 42 17.37 -28.49 2.04
N LEU A 43 16.42 -29.38 2.36
CA LEU A 43 16.29 -30.67 1.71
C LEU A 43 16.04 -30.54 0.21
N LEU A 44 15.16 -29.63 -0.21
CA LEU A 44 14.88 -29.35 -1.61
C LEU A 44 16.15 -28.91 -2.37
N ASN A 45 16.98 -28.07 -1.75
CA ASN A 45 18.20 -27.56 -2.35
C ASN A 45 19.40 -28.51 -2.21
N TYR A 46 19.24 -29.67 -1.56
CA TYR A 46 20.32 -30.63 -1.36
C TYR A 46 20.51 -31.52 -2.59
N GLY A 47 21.74 -31.57 -3.12
CA GLY A 47 22.10 -32.44 -4.24
C GLY A 47 21.23 -32.19 -5.47
N THR A 48 20.53 -33.22 -5.94
CA THR A 48 19.64 -33.16 -7.11
C THR A 48 18.16 -33.12 -6.76
N ASN A 49 17.82 -32.88 -5.48
CA ASN A 49 16.43 -32.95 -4.99
C ASN A 49 15.51 -31.92 -5.62
N TYR A 50 16.06 -30.81 -6.11
CA TYR A 50 15.31 -29.77 -6.80
C TYR A 50 14.52 -30.31 -7.99
N ASN A 51 15.01 -31.37 -8.64
CA ASN A 51 14.33 -32.04 -9.76
C ASN A 51 12.96 -32.64 -9.36
N MET A 52 12.68 -32.78 -8.06
CA MET A 52 11.43 -33.30 -7.52
C MET A 52 10.41 -32.20 -7.17
N ILE A 53 10.69 -30.92 -7.42
CA ILE A 53 9.69 -29.86 -7.20
C ILE A 53 8.54 -29.91 -8.21
N GLY A 54 8.76 -30.57 -9.36
CA GLY A 54 7.80 -30.73 -10.42
C GLY A 54 7.91 -29.67 -11.52
N ASP A 55 6.77 -29.21 -12.01
CA ASP A 55 6.69 -28.16 -13.04
C ASP A 55 6.71 -26.75 -12.41
N SER A 56 6.85 -25.73 -13.25
CA SER A 56 6.89 -24.32 -12.82
C SER A 56 5.66 -23.89 -12.02
N PHE A 57 4.50 -24.52 -12.27
CA PHE A 57 3.28 -24.26 -11.50
C PHE A 57 3.41 -24.75 -10.05
N LYS A 58 3.92 -25.98 -9.84
CA LYS A 58 4.19 -26.52 -8.51
C LYS A 58 5.27 -25.75 -7.78
N GLU A 59 6.32 -25.35 -8.50
CA GLU A 59 7.37 -24.48 -7.97
C GLU A 59 6.81 -23.15 -7.47
N SER A 60 5.93 -22.50 -8.24
CA SER A 60 5.24 -21.27 -7.80
C SER A 60 4.44 -21.49 -6.51
N ILE A 61 3.66 -22.57 -6.42
CA ILE A 61 2.86 -22.89 -5.22
C ILE A 61 3.76 -23.16 -4.01
N TYR A 62 4.86 -23.88 -4.21
CA TYR A 62 5.83 -24.14 -3.15
C TYR A 62 6.39 -22.84 -2.57
N TYR A 63 6.90 -21.95 -3.44
CA TYR A 63 7.46 -20.68 -3.01
C TYR A 63 6.39 -19.72 -2.47
N GLN A 64 5.17 -19.76 -3.00
CA GLN A 64 4.04 -19.03 -2.44
C GLN A 64 3.82 -19.40 -0.97
N ASN A 65 3.68 -20.69 -0.66
CA ASN A 65 3.50 -21.14 0.72
C ASN A 65 4.71 -20.79 1.60
N PHE A 66 5.93 -20.96 1.09
CA PHE A 66 7.14 -20.64 1.82
C PHE A 66 7.23 -19.14 2.17
N PHE A 67 7.06 -18.26 1.18
CA PHE A 67 7.16 -16.81 1.40
C PHE A 67 6.03 -16.27 2.29
N LYS A 68 4.79 -16.77 2.16
CA LYS A 68 3.68 -16.38 3.05
C LYS A 68 3.94 -16.76 4.51
N LEU A 69 4.46 -17.97 4.75
CA LEU A 69 4.87 -18.38 6.08
C LEU A 69 5.95 -17.47 6.64
N LEU A 70 6.99 -17.15 5.85
CA LEU A 70 8.07 -16.28 6.33
C LEU A 70 7.60 -14.84 6.60
N CYS A 71 6.66 -14.29 5.83
CA CYS A 71 6.11 -12.95 6.08
C CYS A 71 5.54 -12.80 7.50
N SER A 72 4.97 -13.87 8.06
CA SER A 72 4.31 -13.85 9.38
C SER A 72 5.18 -14.35 10.54
N THR A 73 6.31 -15.00 10.26
CA THR A 73 7.09 -15.72 11.29
C THR A 73 8.57 -15.38 11.32
N GLU A 74 9.12 -14.75 10.29
CA GLU A 74 10.54 -14.43 10.20
C GLU A 74 10.83 -12.96 10.52
N ASN A 75 12.05 -12.71 11.00
CA ASN A 75 12.57 -11.35 11.06
C ASN A 75 12.58 -10.73 9.66
N ILE A 76 12.16 -9.46 9.56
CA ILE A 76 11.96 -8.80 8.27
C ILE A 76 13.24 -8.72 7.42
N ASP A 77 14.41 -8.53 8.04
CA ASP A 77 15.68 -8.43 7.31
C ASP A 77 16.08 -9.80 6.74
N VAL A 78 15.92 -10.86 7.54
CA VAL A 78 16.15 -12.25 7.11
C VAL A 78 15.15 -12.65 6.00
N PHE A 79 13.90 -12.19 6.09
CA PHE A 79 12.92 -12.35 5.03
C PHE A 79 13.40 -11.72 3.72
N PHE A 80 13.92 -10.48 3.76
CA PHE A 80 14.39 -9.80 2.54
C PHE A 80 15.68 -10.40 1.99
N ASP A 81 16.56 -10.96 2.82
CA ASP A 81 17.70 -11.76 2.34
C ASP A 81 17.22 -12.97 1.52
N MET A 82 16.16 -13.65 2.00
CA MET A 82 15.52 -14.73 1.27
C MET A 82 14.84 -14.22 0.00
N TYR A 83 14.07 -13.14 0.08
CA TYR A 83 13.39 -12.51 -1.05
C TYR A 83 14.37 -12.21 -2.19
N ASN A 84 15.47 -11.53 -1.87
CA ASN A 84 16.49 -11.14 -2.85
C ASN A 84 17.24 -12.30 -3.48
N LYS A 85 17.29 -13.45 -2.78
CA LYS A 85 17.94 -14.65 -3.31
C LYS A 85 17.07 -15.37 -4.35
N TYR A 86 15.75 -15.35 -4.21
CA TYR A 86 14.83 -16.13 -5.06
C TYR A 86 14.02 -15.28 -6.05
N VAL A 87 13.74 -14.01 -5.73
CA VAL A 87 13.01 -13.08 -6.60
C VAL A 87 14.00 -12.20 -7.36
N PRO A 88 13.86 -11.99 -8.68
CA PRO A 88 12.81 -12.49 -9.59
C PRO A 88 13.11 -13.85 -10.25
N ASN A 89 14.31 -14.39 -10.07
CA ASN A 89 14.87 -15.40 -10.98
C ASN A 89 14.31 -16.81 -10.80
N ILE A 90 13.89 -17.16 -9.59
CA ILE A 90 13.31 -18.46 -9.24
C ILE A 90 11.80 -18.33 -9.02
N TYR A 91 11.37 -17.25 -8.40
CA TYR A 91 9.99 -17.03 -8.03
C TYR A 91 9.52 -15.62 -8.37
N THR A 92 8.30 -15.51 -8.88
CA THR A 92 7.60 -14.24 -9.07
C THR A 92 6.39 -14.21 -8.14
N PRO A 93 6.41 -13.41 -7.06
CA PRO A 93 5.31 -13.37 -6.10
C PRO A 93 3.97 -13.01 -6.72
N GLU A 94 2.90 -13.73 -6.39
CA GLU A 94 1.54 -13.34 -6.82
C GLU A 94 1.07 -12.08 -6.06
N PRO A 95 0.05 -11.35 -6.57
CA PRO A 95 -0.45 -10.14 -5.90
C PRO A 95 -0.84 -10.32 -4.43
N SER A 96 -1.34 -11.51 -4.05
CA SER A 96 -1.66 -11.79 -2.65
C SER A 96 -0.41 -11.84 -1.76
N VAL A 97 0.67 -12.48 -2.24
CA VAL A 97 1.95 -12.53 -1.52
C VAL A 97 2.57 -11.15 -1.40
N VAL A 98 2.47 -10.31 -2.45
CA VAL A 98 2.92 -8.92 -2.38
C VAL A 98 2.17 -8.13 -1.30
N CYS A 99 0.86 -8.34 -1.16
CA CYS A 99 0.09 -7.74 -0.07
C CYS A 99 0.58 -8.23 1.31
N ASP A 100 0.82 -9.53 1.47
CA ASP A 100 1.35 -10.11 2.72
C ASP A 100 2.75 -9.54 3.07
N ILE A 101 3.60 -9.31 2.06
CA ILE A 101 4.91 -8.67 2.23
C ILE A 101 4.78 -7.21 2.67
N LEU A 102 3.87 -6.45 2.04
CA LEU A 102 3.61 -5.06 2.42
C LEU A 102 3.08 -4.97 3.86
N GLU A 103 2.22 -5.90 4.26
CA GLU A 103 1.76 -6.01 5.66
C GLU A 103 2.91 -6.35 6.61
N ALA A 104 3.80 -7.29 6.26
CA ALA A 104 4.97 -7.59 7.07
C ALA A 104 5.91 -6.38 7.22
N VAL A 105 6.14 -5.62 6.14
CA VAL A 105 6.89 -4.35 6.18
C VAL A 105 6.22 -3.36 7.13
N ASP A 106 4.90 -3.27 7.08
CA ASP A 106 4.13 -2.36 7.93
C ASP A 106 4.21 -2.69 9.42
N LEU A 107 4.09 -3.97 9.75
CA LEU A 107 4.15 -4.47 11.12
C LEU A 107 5.54 -4.29 11.75
N ASN A 108 6.59 -4.38 10.94
CA ASN A 108 7.98 -4.23 11.38
C ASN A 108 8.55 -2.81 11.21
N ASP A 109 7.73 -1.85 10.77
CA ASP A 109 8.14 -0.47 10.43
C ASP A 109 9.33 -0.39 9.44
N ALA A 110 9.44 -1.38 8.55
CA ALA A 110 10.59 -1.57 7.66
C ALA A 110 10.46 -0.80 6.34
N ILE A 111 10.07 0.49 6.44
CA ILE A 111 9.69 1.33 5.28
C ILE A 111 10.78 1.48 4.22
N HIS A 112 12.05 1.25 4.59
CA HIS A 112 13.20 1.33 3.70
C HIS A 112 13.19 0.27 2.59
N TYR A 113 12.39 -0.81 2.71
CA TYR A 113 12.20 -1.80 1.64
C TYR A 113 11.14 -1.40 0.60
N VAL A 114 10.29 -0.41 0.89
CA VAL A 114 9.21 0.03 -0.02
C VAL A 114 9.70 0.44 -1.42
N PRO A 115 10.81 1.20 -1.59
CA PRO A 115 11.32 1.54 -2.92
C PRO A 115 11.70 0.33 -3.76
N GLN A 116 12.31 -0.68 -3.14
CA GLN A 116 12.61 -1.94 -3.80
C GLN A 116 11.32 -2.66 -4.21
N LEU A 117 10.38 -2.84 -3.28
CA LEU A 117 9.10 -3.49 -3.55
C LEU A 117 8.32 -2.80 -4.65
N TRP A 118 8.33 -1.46 -4.72
CA TRP A 118 7.69 -0.74 -5.81
C TRP A 118 8.31 -1.06 -7.17
N THR A 119 9.65 -1.14 -7.23
CA THR A 119 10.37 -1.53 -8.45
C THR A 119 9.92 -2.92 -8.92
N ASP A 120 9.82 -3.88 -7.99
CA ASP A 120 9.38 -5.25 -8.28
C ASP A 120 7.89 -5.31 -8.68
N ILE A 121 7.02 -4.54 -8.02
CA ILE A 121 5.60 -4.39 -8.37
C ILE A 121 5.42 -3.86 -9.79
N VAL A 122 6.25 -2.90 -10.21
CA VAL A 122 6.24 -2.39 -11.58
C VAL A 122 6.75 -3.47 -12.54
N LEU A 123 7.88 -4.12 -12.21
CA LEU A 123 8.49 -5.18 -13.03
C LEU A 123 7.50 -6.32 -13.33
N PHE A 124 6.72 -6.75 -12.33
CA PHE A 124 5.77 -7.85 -12.47
C PHE A 124 4.38 -7.40 -12.93
N ASN A 125 4.18 -6.11 -13.24
CA ASN A 125 2.89 -5.51 -13.61
C ASN A 125 1.80 -5.64 -12.52
N HIS A 126 2.19 -5.72 -11.25
CA HIS A 126 1.26 -5.75 -10.13
C HIS A 126 0.66 -4.38 -9.81
N HIS A 127 1.21 -3.30 -10.36
CA HIS A 127 0.65 -1.95 -10.28
C HIS A 127 -0.74 -1.83 -10.97
N GLU A 128 -1.14 -2.81 -11.78
CA GLU A 128 -2.49 -2.90 -12.35
C GLU A 128 -3.53 -3.50 -11.38
N ARG A 129 -3.11 -3.92 -10.17
CA ARG A 129 -3.98 -4.55 -9.17
C ARG A 129 -4.37 -3.57 -8.07
N THR A 130 -5.68 -3.29 -7.95
CA THR A 130 -6.22 -2.35 -6.95
C THR A 130 -5.78 -2.67 -5.52
N ASN A 131 -5.82 -3.94 -5.11
CA ASN A 131 -5.43 -4.36 -3.76
C ASN A 131 -3.94 -4.09 -3.47
N VAL A 132 -3.06 -4.26 -4.45
CA VAL A 132 -1.62 -3.98 -4.31
C VAL A 132 -1.38 -2.48 -4.18
N ILE A 133 -1.99 -1.66 -5.04
CA ILE A 133 -1.88 -0.20 -4.95
C ILE A 133 -2.44 0.32 -3.62
N LYS A 134 -3.60 -0.20 -3.20
CA LYS A 134 -4.20 0.16 -1.91
C LYS A 134 -3.27 -0.16 -0.74
N ALA A 135 -2.70 -1.37 -0.71
CA ALA A 135 -1.76 -1.77 0.35
C ALA A 135 -0.50 -0.90 0.34
N MET A 136 0.08 -0.64 -0.85
CA MET A 136 1.26 0.19 -1.01
C MET A 136 1.04 1.61 -0.47
N LEU A 137 -0.06 2.25 -0.87
CA LEU A 137 -0.39 3.61 -0.42
C LEU A 137 -0.60 3.68 1.09
N ALA A 138 -1.29 2.70 1.67
CA ALA A 138 -1.53 2.65 3.11
C ALA A 138 -0.20 2.59 3.91
N VAL A 139 0.74 1.73 3.50
CA VAL A 139 2.06 1.62 4.14
C VAL A 139 2.84 2.94 4.03
N MET A 140 2.79 3.60 2.87
CA MET A 140 3.48 4.86 2.64
C MET A 140 2.89 6.03 3.46
N ALA A 141 1.57 6.04 3.67
CA ALA A 141 0.86 7.12 4.34
C ALA A 141 0.86 7.01 5.87
N LYS A 142 1.15 5.82 6.44
CA LYS A 142 1.01 5.53 7.88
C LYS A 142 1.71 6.51 8.82
N ALA A 143 2.92 6.94 8.47
CA ALA A 143 3.69 7.84 9.31
C ALA A 143 4.63 8.71 8.49
N LYS A 144 4.89 9.93 8.98
CA LYS A 144 5.90 10.81 8.43
C LYS A 144 7.30 10.21 8.61
N ARG A 145 8.07 10.12 7.53
CA ARG A 145 9.41 9.53 7.52
C ARG A 145 10.50 10.60 7.47
N PRO A 146 11.77 10.24 7.75
CA PRO A 146 12.93 11.08 7.46
C PRO A 146 12.90 11.60 6.01
N GLU A 147 13.45 12.79 5.78
CA GLU A 147 13.26 13.54 4.54
C GLU A 147 13.74 12.80 3.28
N ASP A 148 14.82 12.04 3.40
CA ASP A 148 15.38 11.22 2.33
C ASP A 148 14.41 10.11 1.89
N ILE A 149 13.87 9.36 2.84
CA ILE A 149 12.87 8.31 2.57
C ILE A 149 11.56 8.93 2.11
N GLN A 150 11.09 10.00 2.77
CA GLN A 150 9.83 10.65 2.42
C GLN A 150 9.82 11.19 0.99
N LYS A 151 10.95 11.69 0.49
CA LYS A 151 11.11 12.09 -0.93
C LYS A 151 10.99 10.90 -1.88
N GLN A 152 11.53 9.73 -1.50
CA GLN A 152 11.37 8.51 -2.30
C GLN A 152 9.91 8.06 -2.34
N LEU A 153 9.23 8.06 -1.19
CA LEU A 153 7.80 7.75 -1.11
C LEU A 153 6.96 8.71 -1.96
N SER A 154 7.25 10.01 -1.90
CA SER A 154 6.58 11.01 -2.75
C SER A 154 6.77 10.73 -4.24
N ARG A 155 7.97 10.31 -4.68
CA ARG A 155 8.21 9.93 -6.07
C ARG A 155 7.42 8.69 -6.48
N ILE A 156 7.32 7.72 -5.59
CA ILE A 156 6.50 6.51 -5.80
C ILE A 156 5.03 6.89 -5.94
N ALA A 157 4.51 7.79 -5.10
CA ALA A 157 3.11 8.23 -5.18
C ALA A 157 2.81 8.98 -6.49
N ILE A 158 3.75 9.79 -7.00
CA ILE A 158 3.64 10.41 -8.35
C ILE A 158 3.59 9.33 -9.43
N ASP A 159 4.54 8.38 -9.40
CA ASP A 159 4.63 7.30 -10.39
C ASP A 159 3.38 6.39 -10.38
N ILE A 160 2.81 6.11 -9.20
CA ILE A 160 1.51 5.43 -9.07
C ILE A 160 0.42 6.23 -9.81
N ASN A 161 0.29 7.52 -9.53
CA ASN A 161 -0.77 8.35 -10.13
C ASN A 161 -0.62 8.42 -11.67
N GLU A 162 0.60 8.62 -12.17
CA GLU A 162 0.90 8.68 -13.61
C GLU A 162 0.60 7.35 -14.32
N ARG A 163 1.04 6.21 -13.75
CA ARG A 163 0.79 4.89 -14.34
C ARG A 163 -0.69 4.52 -14.31
N CYS A 164 -1.37 4.82 -13.21
CA CYS A 164 -2.78 4.50 -12.99
C CYS A 164 -3.73 5.47 -13.72
N ASP A 165 -3.25 6.57 -14.29
CA ASP A 165 -3.99 7.47 -15.18
C ASP A 165 -3.78 7.22 -16.68
N MET A 166 -2.81 6.37 -17.08
CA MET A 166 -2.59 6.07 -18.49
C MET A 166 -3.84 5.45 -19.18
N PRO A 167 -4.16 5.84 -20.44
CA PRO A 167 -5.32 5.33 -21.17
C PRO A 167 -5.34 3.80 -21.31
N GLN A 168 -6.54 3.23 -21.23
CA GLN A 168 -6.82 1.79 -21.20
C GLN A 168 -6.24 0.97 -22.36
N THR A 169 -5.89 1.59 -23.50
CA THR A 169 -5.35 0.90 -24.68
C THR A 169 -4.02 0.18 -24.43
N ARG A 170 -3.35 0.44 -23.30
CA ARG A 170 -2.12 -0.26 -22.88
C ARG A 170 -2.30 -1.23 -21.70
N ARG A 171 -3.47 -1.27 -21.05
CA ARG A 171 -3.70 -2.11 -19.86
C ARG A 171 -4.25 -3.47 -20.25
N ARG A 172 -3.75 -4.52 -19.60
CA ARG A 172 -4.28 -5.89 -19.77
C ARG A 172 -5.47 -6.14 -18.85
N LEU A 173 -5.60 -5.36 -17.78
CA LEU A 173 -6.59 -5.53 -16.73
C LEU A 173 -7.55 -4.34 -16.63
N GLN A 174 -8.62 -4.54 -15.85
CA GLN A 174 -9.58 -3.48 -15.52
C GLN A 174 -8.84 -2.29 -14.87
N PRO A 175 -9.35 -1.05 -15.06
CA PRO A 175 -8.80 0.12 -14.39
C PRO A 175 -8.79 -0.04 -12.87
N ILE A 176 -7.87 0.66 -12.20
CA ILE A 176 -7.83 0.74 -10.74
C ILE A 176 -9.15 1.33 -10.24
N GLU A 177 -9.77 0.63 -9.31
CA GLU A 177 -10.95 1.08 -8.59
C GLU A 177 -10.52 2.02 -7.47
N TRP A 178 -10.44 3.31 -7.80
CA TRP A 178 -10.01 4.33 -6.86
C TRP A 178 -11.04 4.54 -5.74
N THR A 179 -10.52 4.64 -4.52
CA THR A 179 -11.32 4.96 -3.33
C THR A 179 -10.90 6.31 -2.75
N GLY A 180 -11.81 6.96 -2.03
CA GLY A 180 -11.50 8.21 -1.34
C GLY A 180 -10.33 8.07 -0.37
N GLN A 181 -10.22 6.92 0.32
CA GLN A 181 -9.10 6.64 1.21
C GLN A 181 -7.76 6.58 0.47
N MET A 182 -7.70 5.97 -0.73
CA MET A 182 -6.45 5.93 -1.52
C MET A 182 -5.99 7.34 -1.91
N PHE A 183 -6.92 8.23 -2.26
CA PHE A 183 -6.58 9.63 -2.50
C PHE A 183 -6.11 10.35 -1.22
N GLY A 184 -6.75 10.04 -0.09
CA GLY A 184 -6.29 10.50 1.23
C GLY A 184 -4.86 10.05 1.56
N ASP A 185 -4.53 8.80 1.27
CA ASP A 185 -3.20 8.24 1.50
C ASP A 185 -2.16 8.93 0.61
N ILE A 186 -2.45 9.13 -0.68
CA ILE A 186 -1.58 9.88 -1.61
C ILE A 186 -1.36 11.31 -1.10
N MET A 187 -2.43 12.02 -0.73
CA MET A 187 -2.32 13.38 -0.19
C MET A 187 -1.45 13.40 1.07
N THR A 188 -1.64 12.44 1.97
CA THR A 188 -0.85 12.31 3.21
C THR A 188 0.63 12.12 2.91
N VAL A 189 0.98 11.26 1.94
CA VAL A 189 2.37 11.07 1.50
C VAL A 189 2.99 12.38 1.01
N PHE A 190 2.25 13.16 0.22
CA PHE A 190 2.72 14.45 -0.28
C PHE A 190 2.84 15.50 0.82
N LEU A 191 1.86 15.62 1.70
CA LEU A 191 1.83 16.57 2.81
C LEU A 191 2.93 16.29 3.86
N ASN A 192 3.42 15.05 3.95
CA ASN A 192 4.56 14.70 4.78
C ASN A 192 5.90 15.25 4.25
N THR A 193 5.97 15.69 2.99
CA THR A 193 7.12 16.41 2.43
C THR A 193 7.00 17.92 2.68
N ARG A 194 8.14 18.64 2.70
CA ARG A 194 8.18 20.09 2.95
C ARG A 194 7.42 20.92 1.91
N ASP A 195 7.43 20.46 0.65
CA ASP A 195 6.97 21.22 -0.52
C ASP A 195 5.89 20.49 -1.32
N GLY A 196 5.27 19.43 -0.77
CA GLY A 196 4.30 18.60 -1.48
C GLY A 196 2.86 19.14 -1.49
N LEU A 197 2.61 20.35 -0.98
CA LEU A 197 1.26 20.97 -1.05
C LEU A 197 0.73 21.10 -2.49
N PRO A 198 1.53 21.49 -3.51
CA PRO A 198 1.06 21.53 -4.90
C PRO A 198 0.62 20.16 -5.43
N ASP A 199 1.35 19.10 -5.11
CA ASP A 199 1.01 17.73 -5.52
C ASP A 199 -0.25 17.24 -4.81
N ALA A 200 -0.35 17.46 -3.48
CA ALA A 200 -1.57 17.18 -2.72
C ALA A 200 -2.78 17.96 -3.26
N TRP A 201 -2.59 19.20 -3.68
CA TRP A 201 -3.64 20.02 -4.29
C TRP A 201 -4.12 19.43 -5.62
N SER A 202 -3.21 18.93 -6.46
CA SER A 202 -3.59 18.26 -7.72
C SER A 202 -4.51 17.05 -7.47
N VAL A 203 -4.24 16.30 -6.39
CA VAL A 203 -5.06 15.17 -5.96
C VAL A 203 -6.41 15.64 -5.45
N MET A 204 -6.45 16.68 -4.62
CA MET A 204 -7.70 17.28 -4.13
C MET A 204 -8.60 17.77 -5.28
N GLN A 205 -8.01 18.38 -6.32
CA GLN A 205 -8.77 18.80 -7.51
C GLN A 205 -9.32 17.61 -8.30
N LYS A 206 -8.57 16.52 -8.39
CA LYS A 206 -9.02 15.30 -9.05
C LYS A 206 -10.17 14.66 -8.28
N LEU A 207 -10.04 14.57 -6.96
CA LEU A 207 -11.06 14.06 -6.05
C LEU A 207 -12.39 14.81 -6.21
N ASP A 208 -12.34 16.14 -6.29
CA ASP A 208 -13.51 17.00 -6.51
C ASP A 208 -14.14 16.80 -7.90
N ARG A 209 -13.32 16.73 -8.96
CA ARG A 209 -13.81 16.55 -10.34
C ARG A 209 -14.42 15.17 -10.59
N GLU A 210 -13.91 14.15 -9.91
CA GLU A 210 -14.27 12.75 -10.15
C GLU A 210 -15.11 12.15 -9.01
N GLN A 211 -15.69 12.96 -8.12
CA GLN A 211 -16.46 12.50 -6.95
C GLN A 211 -17.42 11.35 -7.25
N GLN A 212 -18.16 11.42 -8.36
CA GLN A 212 -19.17 10.41 -8.75
C GLN A 212 -18.58 9.05 -9.16
N ARG A 213 -17.27 8.99 -9.45
CA ARG A 213 -16.57 7.77 -9.87
C ARG A 213 -15.80 7.12 -8.72
N ILE A 214 -15.63 7.83 -7.61
CA ILE A 214 -14.75 7.44 -6.50
C ILE A 214 -15.60 6.80 -5.41
N LEU A 215 -15.17 5.63 -4.95
CA LEU A 215 -15.86 4.93 -3.87
C LEU A 215 -15.43 5.47 -2.51
N GLY A 216 -16.39 6.01 -1.76
CA GLY A 216 -16.17 6.59 -0.43
C GLY A 216 -15.35 7.88 -0.45
N TYR A 217 -14.90 8.30 0.73
CA TYR A 217 -14.27 9.60 0.94
C TYR A 217 -12.91 9.46 1.66
N PRO A 218 -11.99 10.43 1.52
CA PRO A 218 -10.79 10.48 2.34
C PRO A 218 -11.14 10.59 3.83
N SER A 219 -10.21 10.18 4.71
CA SER A 219 -10.40 10.38 6.13
C SER A 219 -10.50 11.87 6.48
N GLN A 220 -11.33 12.18 7.48
CA GLN A 220 -11.50 13.53 7.99
C GLN A 220 -10.18 14.13 8.50
N GLU A 221 -9.31 13.30 9.10
CA GLU A 221 -7.98 13.71 9.55
C GLU A 221 -7.09 14.15 8.38
N CYS A 222 -7.13 13.42 7.25
CA CYS A 222 -6.39 13.81 6.05
C CYS A 222 -6.82 15.19 5.54
N LEU A 223 -8.13 15.45 5.50
CA LEU A 223 -8.68 16.73 5.07
C LEU A 223 -8.30 17.88 6.03
N LYS A 224 -8.34 17.63 7.36
CA LYS A 224 -7.85 18.59 8.36
C LYS A 224 -6.36 18.90 8.14
N ASN A 225 -5.54 17.88 7.91
CA ASN A 225 -4.11 18.03 7.66
C ASN A 225 -3.83 18.82 6.37
N PHE A 226 -4.61 18.57 5.30
CA PHE A 226 -4.51 19.35 4.06
C PHE A 226 -4.85 20.82 4.29
N ALA A 227 -5.99 21.11 4.93
CA ALA A 227 -6.43 22.47 5.19
C ALA A 227 -5.42 23.22 6.08
N GLN A 228 -4.87 22.56 7.09
CA GLN A 228 -3.82 23.11 7.95
C GLN A 228 -2.53 23.41 7.17
N ALA A 229 -2.11 22.49 6.28
CA ALA A 229 -0.92 22.69 5.46
C ALA A 229 -1.08 23.86 4.48
N ALA A 230 -2.25 24.00 3.86
CA ALA A 230 -2.59 25.13 3.01
C ALA A 230 -2.53 26.46 3.79
N LEU A 231 -3.15 26.50 4.97
CA LEU A 231 -3.15 27.70 5.82
C LEU A 231 -1.75 28.10 6.28
N ASN A 232 -0.90 27.13 6.65
CA ASN A 232 0.48 27.37 7.05
C ASN A 232 1.34 27.94 5.90
N LYS A 233 0.98 27.63 4.64
CA LYS A 233 1.60 28.22 3.44
C LYS A 233 0.89 29.51 2.98
N LYS A 234 -0.04 30.04 3.79
CA LYS A 234 -0.86 31.25 3.50
C LYS A 234 -1.73 31.12 2.26
N ASP A 235 -2.18 29.90 1.94
CA ASP A 235 -3.10 29.62 0.85
C ASP A 235 -4.50 29.34 1.39
N GLU A 236 -5.15 30.42 1.81
CA GLU A 236 -6.47 30.39 2.45
C GLU A 236 -7.59 29.93 1.50
N GLU A 237 -7.44 30.14 0.18
CA GLU A 237 -8.40 29.66 -0.83
C GLU A 237 -8.36 28.13 -0.94
N LYS A 238 -7.17 27.50 -0.94
CA LYS A 238 -7.06 26.02 -0.90
C LYS A 238 -7.61 25.44 0.40
N ALA A 239 -7.37 26.11 1.54
CA ALA A 239 -7.91 25.68 2.82
C ALA A 239 -9.44 25.71 2.82
N PHE A 240 -10.04 26.81 2.33
CA PHE A 240 -11.48 26.95 2.21
C PHE A 240 -12.09 25.96 1.21
N PHE A 241 -11.42 25.71 0.08
CA PHE A 241 -11.85 24.68 -0.88
C PHE A 241 -11.96 23.31 -0.21
N CYS A 242 -10.96 22.94 0.59
CA CYS A 242 -10.97 21.68 1.34
C CYS A 242 -12.12 21.62 2.36
N ALA A 243 -12.36 22.71 3.09
CA ALA A 243 -13.49 22.80 4.02
C ALA A 243 -14.85 22.70 3.33
N ARG A 244 -15.01 23.33 2.15
CA ARG A 244 -16.24 23.22 1.35
C ARG A 244 -16.47 21.80 0.87
N TYR A 245 -15.44 21.17 0.28
CA TYR A 245 -15.51 19.76 -0.12
C TYR A 245 -15.89 18.87 1.07
N ALA A 246 -15.24 19.07 2.22
CA ALA A 246 -15.53 18.31 3.44
C ALA A 246 -16.98 18.50 3.90
N ALA A 247 -17.50 19.73 3.86
CA ALA A 247 -18.89 20.05 4.21
C ALA A 247 -19.90 19.36 3.26
N GLU A 248 -19.62 19.33 1.94
CA GLU A 248 -20.46 18.65 0.95
C GLU A 248 -20.59 17.13 1.20
N ILE A 249 -19.56 16.51 1.79
CA ILE A 249 -19.56 15.09 2.15
C ILE A 249 -19.96 14.84 3.63
N GLY A 250 -20.38 15.88 4.36
CA GLY A 250 -20.86 15.78 5.75
C GLY A 250 -19.79 15.91 6.85
N PHE A 251 -18.54 16.25 6.51
CA PHE A 251 -17.43 16.45 7.45
C PHE A 251 -17.23 17.94 7.83
N THR A 252 -18.23 18.52 8.51
CA THR A 252 -18.22 19.94 8.95
C THR A 252 -17.06 20.28 9.89
N ASP A 253 -16.60 19.32 10.67
CA ASP A 253 -15.45 19.44 11.57
C ASP A 253 -14.14 19.95 10.91
N VAL A 254 -13.96 19.76 9.59
CA VAL A 254 -12.80 20.30 8.87
C VAL A 254 -12.90 21.83 8.82
N GLY A 255 -14.10 22.36 8.61
CA GLY A 255 -14.38 23.80 8.68
C GLY A 255 -14.27 24.33 10.10
N GLU A 256 -14.78 23.60 11.09
CA GLU A 256 -14.62 23.98 12.51
C GLU A 256 -13.15 24.03 12.94
N HIS A 257 -12.33 23.10 12.47
CA HIS A 257 -10.87 23.11 12.72
C HIS A 257 -10.20 24.41 12.22
N LEU A 258 -10.66 24.98 11.10
CA LEU A 258 -10.18 26.26 10.60
C LEU A 258 -10.65 27.46 11.43
N ARG A 259 -11.75 27.32 12.18
CA ARG A 259 -12.29 28.37 13.09
C ARG A 259 -11.62 28.42 14.46
N GLN A 260 -10.74 27.48 14.77
CA GLN A 260 -10.16 27.34 16.10
C GLN A 260 -8.82 28.07 16.24
N GLY A 261 -8.68 28.83 17.33
CA GLY A 261 -7.42 29.40 17.79
C GLY A 261 -6.65 30.18 16.71
N GLU A 262 -5.34 29.93 16.62
CA GLU A 262 -4.44 30.58 15.67
C GLU A 262 -4.80 30.36 14.20
N ASN A 263 -5.62 29.35 13.88
CA ASN A 263 -6.04 29.13 12.49
C ASN A 263 -6.99 30.23 12.02
N PHE A 264 -7.91 30.65 12.89
CA PHE A 264 -8.87 31.70 12.54
C PHE A 264 -8.17 33.04 12.31
N ASP A 265 -7.13 33.33 13.09
CA ASP A 265 -6.34 34.57 12.95
C ASP A 265 -5.56 34.63 11.62
N LYS A 266 -5.25 33.48 11.02
CA LYS A 266 -4.56 33.39 9.72
C LYS A 266 -5.48 33.62 8.52
N LEU A 267 -6.81 33.61 8.72
CA LEU A 267 -7.80 33.79 7.66
C LEU A 267 -8.14 35.27 7.46
N SER A 268 -8.33 35.67 6.20
CA SER A 268 -8.92 36.97 5.86
C SER A 268 -10.38 37.07 6.28
N ASP A 269 -10.84 38.28 6.59
CA ASP A 269 -12.21 38.52 7.06
C ASP A 269 -13.27 38.01 6.06
N LYS A 270 -13.00 38.17 4.76
CA LYS A 270 -13.84 37.63 3.69
C LYS A 270 -14.02 36.10 3.78
N LEU A 271 -12.95 35.37 4.10
CA LEU A 271 -13.02 33.91 4.21
C LEU A 271 -13.59 33.45 5.55
N LYS A 272 -13.43 34.23 6.62
CA LYS A 272 -14.13 34.00 7.88
C LYS A 272 -15.65 34.04 7.69
N ASP A 273 -16.15 35.04 6.95
CA ASP A 273 -17.58 35.17 6.65
C ASP A 273 -18.09 33.99 5.81
N LYS A 274 -17.37 33.65 4.73
CA LYS A 274 -17.71 32.48 3.89
C LYS A 274 -17.70 31.17 4.67
N LEU A 275 -16.73 30.99 5.58
CA LEU A 275 -16.62 29.78 6.39
C LEU A 275 -17.79 29.68 7.38
N LYS A 276 -18.23 30.81 7.93
CA LYS A 276 -19.44 30.88 8.76
C LYS A 276 -20.68 30.49 7.97
N GLU A 277 -20.89 31.09 6.79
CA GLU A 277 -22.01 30.75 5.91
C GLU A 277 -22.05 29.26 5.55
N LEU A 278 -20.90 28.68 5.21
CA LEU A 278 -20.77 27.26 4.88
C LEU A 278 -21.25 26.35 6.02
N LEU A 279 -20.83 26.65 7.25
CA LEU A 279 -21.16 25.86 8.44
C LEU A 279 -22.61 26.07 8.88
N ASP A 280 -23.12 27.30 8.83
CA ASP A 280 -24.52 27.60 9.16
C ASP A 280 -25.49 26.91 8.18
N THR A 281 -25.14 26.83 6.90
CA THR A 281 -25.96 26.17 5.86
C THR A 281 -25.97 24.64 6.01
N THR A 282 -24.85 24.05 6.41
CA THR A 282 -24.75 22.58 6.61
C THR A 282 -25.46 22.11 7.87
N VAL A 283 -25.48 22.92 8.94
CA VAL A 283 -26.25 22.62 10.17
C VAL A 283 -27.74 22.58 9.88
N LEU A 284 -28.26 23.51 9.06
CA LEU A 284 -29.68 23.56 8.69
C LEU A 284 -30.12 22.36 7.82
N GLY A 285 -29.26 21.87 6.93
CA GLY A 285 -29.53 20.68 6.12
C GLY A 285 -29.54 19.37 6.91
N SER A 286 -28.76 19.28 7.99
CA SER A 286 -28.72 18.09 8.87
C SER A 286 -29.90 17.97 9.85
N SER A 287 -30.75 19.00 9.94
CA SER A 287 -31.93 19.03 10.80
C SER A 287 -33.25 18.68 10.10
N GLU A 288 -33.20 18.32 8.81
CA GLU A 288 -34.39 17.94 8.01
C GLU A 288 -34.46 16.45 7.64
N ASP A 289 -33.58 15.60 8.17
CA ASP A 289 -33.64 14.12 8.04
C ASP A 289 -33.99 13.41 9.36
#